data_AF-A0A0G1DUW4-F1
#
_entry.id   AF-A0A0G1DUW4-F1
#
_cell.length_a   1.000
_cell.length_b   1.000
_cell.length_c   1.000
_cell.angle_alpha   90.00
_cell.angle_beta   90.00
_cell.angle_gamma   90.00
#
_symmetry.space_group_name_H-M   'P 1'
#
loop_
_entity.id
_entity.type
_entity.pdbx_description
1 polymer ?
#
loop_
_entity_poly.entity_id
_entity_poly.type
_entity_poly.pdbx_seq_one_letter_code
_entity_poly.pdbx_strand_id
1 'polypeptide(L)'
;MAFGNTILDIIIPNREPLFEWTANKIRRIFYKKPKLSGAIYPDMHVLGFNLKSLRKHTERFGFTSLSAYTVSMGNQIFYPWGYDGLINVDSKWYLTNNWKYWIPKVIAPIGNYCGMGDWIVGYFRKNQLIPAKNSES
;
A
#
# COMPACT_ATOMS: atom_id res chain seq x y z
N MET A 1 -23.93 -12.36 20.24
CA MET A 1 -23.42 -10.97 20.21
C MET A 1 -23.38 -10.50 18.77
N ALA A 2 -24.18 -9.48 18.42
CA ALA A 2 -24.22 -8.92 17.07
C ALA A 2 -23.10 -7.89 16.93
N PHE A 3 -22.00 -8.24 16.27
CA PHE A 3 -21.00 -7.28 15.80
C PHE A 3 -21.57 -6.55 14.58
N GLY A 4 -22.57 -5.70 14.80
CA GLY A 4 -23.38 -5.14 13.73
C GLY A 4 -22.63 -4.23 12.76
N ASN A 5 -21.55 -3.57 13.21
CA ASN A 5 -20.91 -2.47 12.48
C ASN A 5 -19.38 -2.34 12.73
N THR A 6 -18.66 -3.41 13.06
CA THR A 6 -17.19 -3.29 13.22
C THR A 6 -16.53 -3.00 11.88
N ILE A 7 -15.85 -1.85 11.80
CA ILE A 7 -15.00 -1.45 10.67
C ILE A 7 -13.53 -1.65 11.07
N LEU A 8 -12.76 -2.22 10.16
CA LEU A 8 -11.32 -2.39 10.25
C LEU A 8 -10.65 -1.51 9.21
N ASP A 9 -9.85 -0.57 9.70
CA ASP A 9 -9.06 0.35 8.90
C ASP A 9 -7.60 -0.11 8.89
N ILE A 10 -7.05 -0.31 7.69
CA ILE A 10 -5.68 -0.82 7.49
C ILE A 10 -4.90 0.19 6.66
N ILE A 11 -3.76 0.62 7.19
CA ILE A 11 -2.76 1.43 6.47
C ILE A 11 -1.43 0.71 6.57
N ILE A 12 -0.93 0.20 5.44
CA ILE A 12 0.30 -0.60 5.38
C ILE A 12 1.11 -0.26 4.13
N PRO A 13 2.44 -0.46 4.14
CA PRO A 13 3.25 -0.28 2.94
C PRO A 13 2.82 -1.27 1.86
N ASN A 14 2.76 -0.79 0.62
CA ASN A 14 2.54 -1.66 -0.53
C ASN A 14 3.82 -2.44 -0.83
N ARG A 15 3.70 -3.74 -1.03
CA ARG A 15 4.83 -4.61 -1.38
C ARG A 15 5.55 -4.18 -2.65
N GLU A 16 4.80 -3.76 -3.66
CA GLU A 16 5.32 -3.43 -5.00
C GLU A 16 4.69 -2.13 -5.50
N PRO A 17 5.17 -0.96 -5.02
CA PRO A 17 4.82 0.31 -5.64
C PRO A 17 5.38 0.39 -7.06
N LEU A 18 4.88 1.35 -7.84
CA LEU A 18 5.13 1.47 -9.26
C LEU A 18 6.63 1.53 -9.60
N PHE A 19 7.42 2.27 -8.81
CA PHE A 19 8.86 2.42 -9.05
C PHE A 19 9.61 1.10 -8.86
N GLU A 20 9.36 0.41 -7.75
CA GLU A 20 9.99 -0.86 -7.40
C GLU A 20 9.57 -1.94 -8.38
N TRP A 21 8.28 -1.99 -8.74
CA TRP A 21 7.79 -2.91 -9.75
C TRP A 21 8.45 -2.67 -11.10
N THR A 22 8.56 -1.42 -11.54
CA THR A 22 9.20 -1.05 -12.82
C THR A 22 10.68 -1.43 -12.79
N ALA A 23 11.39 -1.06 -11.72
CA ALA A 23 12.80 -1.41 -11.53
C ALA A 23 13.01 -2.93 -11.53
N ASN A 24 12.13 -3.69 -10.87
CA ASN A 24 12.18 -5.15 -10.84
C ASN A 24 11.91 -5.78 -12.20
N LYS A 25 10.96 -5.23 -12.95
CA LYS A 25 10.64 -5.69 -14.30
C LYS A 25 11.84 -5.50 -15.22
N ILE A 26 12.45 -4.32 -15.19
CA ILE A 26 13.70 -4.03 -15.93
C ILE A 26 14.80 -4.99 -15.48
N ARG A 27 15.03 -5.16 -14.18
CA ARG A 27 16.09 -6.04 -13.67
C ARG A 27 15.89 -7.50 -14.10
N ARG A 28 14.67 -8.00 -14.14
CA ARG A 28 14.37 -9.37 -14.61
C ARG A 28 14.64 -9.57 -16.09
N ILE A 29 14.56 -8.52 -16.90
CA ILE A 29 14.88 -8.58 -18.33
C ILE A 29 16.40 -8.64 -18.53
N PHE A 30 17.16 -7.85 -17.79
CA PHE A 30 18.60 -7.68 -18.04
C PHE A 30 19.52 -8.55 -17.17
N TYR A 31 19.04 -9.12 -16.06
CA TYR A 31 19.87 -9.91 -15.14
C TYR A 31 19.31 -11.31 -14.93
N LYS A 32 20.17 -12.34 -15.09
CA LYS A 32 19.84 -13.76 -14.88
C LYS A 32 19.49 -14.11 -13.42
N LYS A 33 20.03 -13.34 -12.45
CA LYS A 33 19.73 -13.44 -11.01
C LYS A 33 19.51 -12.03 -10.43
N PRO A 34 18.35 -11.40 -10.68
CA PRO A 34 18.11 -10.02 -10.30
C PRO A 34 17.93 -9.88 -8.78
N LYS A 35 18.64 -8.94 -8.17
CA LYS A 35 18.34 -8.49 -6.81
C LYS A 35 17.06 -7.63 -6.88
N LEU A 36 15.95 -8.16 -6.38
CA LEU A 36 14.67 -7.45 -6.40
C LEU A 36 14.68 -6.28 -5.39
N SER A 37 14.16 -5.14 -5.83
CA SER A 37 13.79 -4.00 -4.99
C SER A 37 12.42 -4.25 -4.38
N GLY A 38 12.19 -3.79 -3.16
CA GLY A 38 10.86 -3.69 -2.58
C GLY A 38 10.78 -2.41 -1.76
N ALA A 39 9.57 -1.95 -1.46
CA ALA A 39 9.38 -0.90 -0.47
C ALA A 39 9.62 -1.51 0.92
N ILE A 40 10.89 -1.70 1.26
CA ILE A 40 11.34 -2.20 2.55
C ILE A 40 11.90 -0.99 3.29
N TYR A 41 11.07 -0.41 4.16
CA TYR A 41 11.54 0.43 5.26
C TYR A 41 12.47 -0.38 6.17
N PRO A 42 13.44 0.25 6.85
CA PRO A 42 14.57 -0.44 7.43
C PRO A 42 14.14 -1.56 8.42
N ASP A 43 14.81 -2.70 8.26
CA ASP A 43 15.03 -3.82 9.19
C ASP A 43 13.94 -4.86 9.55
N MET A 44 12.63 -4.73 9.29
CA MET A 44 11.69 -5.63 10.02
C MET A 44 10.49 -6.28 9.28
N HIS A 45 10.24 -6.06 7.97
CA HIS A 45 8.99 -6.57 7.36
C HIS A 45 9.20 -7.44 6.12
N VAL A 46 9.21 -8.76 6.30
CA VAL A 46 9.46 -9.75 5.23
C VAL A 46 8.23 -10.00 4.33
N LEU A 47 7.04 -9.49 4.63
CA LEU A 47 5.83 -9.80 3.82
C LEU A 47 4.87 -8.61 3.73
N GLY A 48 5.16 -7.63 2.88
CA GLY A 48 4.18 -6.61 2.50
C GLY A 48 2.98 -7.21 1.75
N PHE A 49 1.79 -6.64 1.91
CA PHE A 49 0.62 -6.96 1.09
C PHE A 49 0.61 -6.11 -0.19
N ASN A 50 -0.08 -6.60 -1.23
CA ASN A 50 -0.65 -5.76 -2.28
C ASN A 50 -2.19 -5.72 -2.08
N LEU A 51 -2.91 -4.86 -2.80
CA LEU A 51 -4.38 -4.75 -2.63
C LEU A 51 -5.10 -6.09 -2.73
N LYS A 52 -4.70 -6.93 -3.68
CA LYS A 52 -5.32 -8.25 -3.91
C LYS A 52 -5.06 -9.21 -2.75
N SER A 53 -3.82 -9.29 -2.27
CA SER A 53 -3.48 -10.17 -1.16
C SER A 53 -4.07 -9.68 0.16
N LEU A 54 -4.18 -8.36 0.37
CA LEU A 54 -4.83 -7.78 1.54
C LEU A 54 -6.31 -8.16 1.57
N ARG A 55 -7.06 -7.88 0.50
CA ARG A 55 -8.49 -8.21 0.39
C ARG A 55 -8.75 -9.70 0.63
N LYS A 56 -7.99 -10.56 -0.06
CA LYS A 56 -8.10 -12.01 0.09
C LYS A 56 -7.81 -12.47 1.53
N HIS A 57 -6.84 -11.84 2.19
CA HIS A 57 -6.51 -12.17 3.57
C HIS A 57 -7.63 -11.75 4.52
N THR A 58 -8.13 -10.52 4.43
CA THR A 58 -9.23 -10.02 5.27
C THR A 58 -10.53 -10.80 5.06
N GLU A 59 -10.84 -11.17 3.82
CA GLU A 59 -12.02 -11.99 3.48
C GLU A 59 -12.01 -13.35 4.17
N ARG A 60 -10.83 -14.00 4.27
CA ARG A 60 -10.67 -15.26 5.01
C ARG A 60 -11.01 -15.13 6.49
N PHE A 61 -10.88 -13.94 7.06
CA PHE A 61 -11.25 -13.65 8.46
C PHE A 61 -12.67 -13.10 8.60
N GLY A 62 -13.51 -13.27 7.57
CA GLY A 62 -14.91 -12.87 7.60
C GLY A 62 -15.09 -11.36 7.58
N PHE A 63 -14.27 -10.66 6.81
CA PHE A 63 -14.48 -9.24 6.51
C PHE A 63 -14.85 -9.05 5.04
N THR A 64 -15.76 -8.12 4.76
CA THR A 64 -16.08 -7.66 3.41
C THR A 64 -15.36 -6.34 3.14
N SER A 65 -14.65 -6.25 2.02
CA SER A 65 -14.00 -5.01 1.58
C SER A 65 -15.05 -3.95 1.23
N LEU A 66 -15.07 -2.82 1.95
CA LEU A 66 -15.88 -1.66 1.58
C LEU A 66 -15.16 -0.79 0.57
N SER A 67 -13.88 -0.51 0.83
CA SER A 67 -13.00 0.23 -0.07
C SER A 67 -11.56 -0.21 0.18
N ALA A 68 -10.76 -0.33 -0.87
CA ALA A 68 -9.33 -0.47 -0.72
C ALA A 68 -8.63 0.09 -1.95
N TYR A 69 -7.67 0.97 -1.73
CA TYR A 69 -6.94 1.68 -2.77
C TYR A 69 -5.50 1.92 -2.32
N THR A 70 -4.65 2.31 -3.26
CA THR A 70 -3.28 2.71 -2.93
C THR A 70 -3.13 4.22 -2.92
N VAL A 71 -2.22 4.71 -2.10
CA VAL A 71 -1.83 6.12 -2.03
C VAL A 71 -0.32 6.24 -2.12
N SER A 72 0.14 7.10 -3.02
CA SER A 72 1.54 7.44 -3.21
C SER A 72 1.91 8.76 -2.55
N MET A 73 3.22 8.94 -2.35
CA MET A 73 3.80 10.25 -2.05
C MET A 73 3.33 11.29 -3.09
N GLY A 74 2.99 12.49 -2.61
CA GLY A 74 2.42 13.56 -3.44
C GLY A 74 0.89 13.61 -3.47
N ASN A 75 0.19 12.62 -2.90
CA ASN A 75 -1.25 12.75 -2.66
C ASN A 75 -1.51 13.77 -1.56
N GLN A 76 -2.05 14.95 -1.89
CA GLN A 76 -2.27 16.07 -0.96
C GLN A 76 -3.14 15.73 0.25
N ILE A 77 -4.02 14.73 0.14
CA ILE A 77 -4.92 14.31 1.23
C ILE A 77 -4.14 13.55 2.31
N PHE A 78 -3.11 12.78 1.90
CA PHE A 78 -2.34 11.90 2.80
C PHE A 78 -0.92 12.40 3.08
N TYR A 79 -0.36 13.20 2.16
CA TYR A 79 0.98 13.76 2.20
C TYR A 79 0.94 15.21 1.70
N PRO A 80 1.05 16.22 2.61
CA PRO A 80 1.21 17.60 2.21
C PRO A 80 2.42 17.77 1.29
N TRP A 81 2.36 18.73 0.35
CA TRP A 81 3.50 19.01 -0.53
C TRP A 81 4.70 19.45 0.31
N GLY A 82 5.78 18.68 0.23
CA GLY A 82 7.01 18.94 0.99
C GLY A 82 7.07 18.21 2.33
N TYR A 83 6.01 17.50 2.74
CA TYR A 83 6.06 16.59 3.87
C TYR A 83 6.58 15.22 3.42
N ASP A 84 7.77 14.85 3.86
CA ASP A 84 8.43 13.60 3.48
C ASP A 84 8.37 12.53 4.57
N GLY A 85 7.70 12.80 5.71
CA GLY A 85 7.37 11.88 6.81
C GLY A 85 8.53 11.12 7.49
N LEU A 86 9.69 11.02 6.85
CA LEU A 86 10.77 10.08 7.13
C LEU A 86 12.14 10.59 6.70
N ILE A 87 12.24 11.75 6.03
CA ILE A 87 13.53 12.33 5.65
C ILE A 87 13.56 13.79 6.10
N ASN A 88 14.40 14.05 7.10
CA ASN A 88 14.84 15.41 7.45
C ASN A 88 15.85 15.83 6.38
N VAL A 89 15.35 16.10 5.16
CA VAL A 89 16.20 16.47 4.02
C VAL A 89 16.62 17.92 4.25
N ASP A 90 17.92 18.15 4.41
CA ASP A 90 18.46 19.51 4.45
C ASP A 90 18.06 20.26 3.17
N SER A 91 17.55 21.48 3.33
CA SER A 91 17.10 22.39 2.26
C SER A 91 18.05 22.46 1.05
N LYS A 92 19.36 22.28 1.27
CA LYS A 92 20.41 22.27 0.24
C LYS A 92 20.45 21.01 -0.63
N TRP A 93 19.94 19.89 -0.16
CA TRP A 93 19.87 18.64 -0.93
C TRP A 93 18.81 18.72 -2.05
N TYR A 94 17.71 19.44 -1.83
CA TYR A 94 16.71 19.69 -2.86
C TYR A 94 17.28 20.44 -4.05
N LEU A 95 18.19 21.40 -3.80
CA LEU A 95 18.82 22.21 -4.85
C LEU A 95 19.77 21.38 -5.74
N THR A 96 20.45 20.38 -5.17
CA THR A 96 21.41 19.54 -5.91
C THR A 96 20.78 18.29 -6.53
N ASN A 97 19.77 17.69 -5.90
CA ASN A 97 19.18 16.42 -6.33
C ASN A 97 17.71 16.54 -6.79
N ASN A 98 17.33 17.72 -7.27
CA ASN A 98 15.96 18.09 -7.65
C ASN A 98 15.23 16.99 -8.45
N TRP A 99 15.87 16.42 -9.47
CA TRP A 99 15.23 15.38 -10.30
C TRP A 99 14.95 14.08 -9.54
N LYS A 100 15.86 13.63 -8.65
CA LYS A 100 15.67 12.42 -7.85
C LYS A 100 14.53 12.56 -6.85
N TYR A 101 14.19 13.80 -6.48
CA TYR A 101 13.09 14.12 -5.58
C TYR A 101 11.76 14.30 -6.31
N TRP A 102 11.76 15.09 -7.39
CA TRP A 102 10.54 15.44 -8.10
C TRP A 102 10.02 14.31 -8.99
N ILE A 103 10.90 13.51 -9.59
CA ILE A 103 10.46 12.41 -10.46
C ILE A 103 9.59 11.40 -9.69
N PRO A 104 10.01 10.91 -8.49
CA PRO A 104 9.13 10.09 -7.66
C PRO A 104 7.80 10.77 -7.34
N LYS A 105 7.80 12.05 -6.95
CA LYS A 105 6.56 12.77 -6.62
C LYS A 105 5.59 12.95 -7.78
N VAL A 106 6.07 13.06 -9.01
CA VAL A 106 5.22 13.23 -10.21
C VAL A 106 4.74 11.88 -10.74
N ILE A 107 5.60 10.86 -10.72
CA ILE A 107 5.28 9.55 -11.31
C ILE A 107 4.56 8.64 -10.31
N ALA A 108 4.87 8.70 -9.01
CA ALA A 108 4.24 7.83 -8.02
C ALA A 108 2.71 7.98 -7.98
N PRO A 109 2.11 9.17 -8.16
CA PRO A 109 0.67 9.31 -8.32
C PRO A 109 0.05 8.50 -9.47
N ILE A 110 0.79 8.25 -10.56
CA ILE A 110 0.35 7.37 -11.65
C ILE A 110 0.14 5.95 -11.11
N GLY A 111 1.01 5.52 -10.19
CA GLY A 111 0.89 4.24 -9.49
C GLY A 111 -0.45 4.06 -8.79
N ASN A 112 -1.07 5.13 -8.28
CA ASN A 112 -2.38 5.05 -7.62
C ASN A 112 -3.47 4.50 -8.54
N TYR A 113 -3.49 4.97 -9.80
CA TYR A 113 -4.50 4.53 -10.78
C TYR A 113 -4.35 3.05 -11.14
N CYS A 114 -3.15 2.49 -11.02
CA CYS A 114 -2.88 1.08 -11.27
C CYS A 114 -2.93 0.20 -10.00
N GLY A 115 -3.26 0.76 -8.83
CA GLY A 115 -3.21 0.01 -7.56
C GLY A 115 -1.78 -0.30 -7.08
N MET A 116 -0.82 0.54 -7.50
CA MET A 116 0.62 0.41 -7.30
C MET A 116 1.20 1.66 -6.62
N GLY A 117 0.42 2.33 -5.77
CA GLY A 117 0.93 3.40 -4.93
C GLY A 117 1.77 2.87 -3.77
N ASP A 118 2.42 3.77 -3.03
CA ASP A 118 3.40 3.44 -2.00
C ASP A 118 2.79 2.77 -0.76
N TRP A 119 1.57 3.15 -0.42
CA TRP A 119 0.80 2.62 0.71
C TRP A 119 -0.53 2.05 0.24
N ILE A 120 -1.06 1.10 1.00
CA ILE A 120 -2.40 0.57 0.83
C ILE A 120 -3.26 1.10 1.98
N VAL A 121 -4.41 1.67 1.64
CA VAL A 121 -5.46 2.06 2.57
C VAL A 121 -6.66 1.17 2.29
N GLY A 122 -7.17 0.49 3.32
CA GLY A 122 -8.31 -0.41 3.20
C GLY A 122 -9.28 -0.28 4.36
N TYR A 123 -10.57 -0.24 4.03
CA TYR A 123 -11.71 -0.19 4.93
C TYR A 123 -12.51 -1.49 4.76
N PHE A 124 -12.63 -2.27 5.83
CA PHE A 124 -13.25 -3.59 5.79
C PHE A 124 -14.32 -3.71 6.87
N ARG A 125 -15.50 -4.22 6.52
CA ARG A 125 -16.59 -4.46 7.47
C ARG A 125 -16.59 -5.90 7.93
N LYS A 126 -16.73 -6.14 9.23
CA LYS A 126 -16.93 -7.50 9.75
C LYS A 126 -18.26 -8.07 9.26
N ASN A 127 -18.23 -9.25 8.67
CA ASN A 127 -19.44 -9.96 8.28
C ASN A 127 -20.22 -10.33 9.53
N GLN A 128 -21.51 -10.01 9.55
CA GLN A 128 -22.39 -10.49 10.61
C GLN A 128 -22.44 -12.00 10.50
N LEU A 129 -22.11 -12.70 11.59
CA LEU A 129 -22.46 -14.11 11.72
C LEU A 129 -23.99 -14.15 11.70
N ILE A 130 -24.58 -14.63 10.61
CA ILE A 130 -25.98 -15.05 10.63
C ILE A 130 -26.02 -16.15 11.70
N PRO A 131 -26.78 -15.99 12.79
CA PRO A 131 -26.95 -17.08 13.73
C PRO A 131 -27.44 -18.27 12.89
N ALA A 132 -26.77 -19.41 12.98
CA ALA A 132 -27.28 -20.64 12.39
C ALA A 132 -28.74 -20.72 12.81
N LYS A 133 -29.65 -20.69 11.83
CA LYS A 133 -31.09 -20.79 12.08
C LYS A 133 -31.22 -22.04 12.93
N ASN A 134 -31.58 -21.89 14.21
CA ASN A 134 -31.85 -23.04 15.06
C ASN A 134 -32.87 -23.85 14.27
N SER A 135 -32.47 -25.04 13.82
CA SER A 135 -33.38 -26.09 13.41
C SER A 135 -34.07 -26.53 14.70
N GLU A 136 -34.98 -25.70 15.19
CA GLU A 136 -35.91 -26.07 16.23
C GLU A 136 -37.03 -26.87 15.55
N SER A 137 -37.01 -28.16 15.91
CA SER A 137 -38.04 -29.20 15.85
C SER A 137 -38.69 -29.51 14.51
#